data_AF-A0A1Z2XV86-F1
#
_entry.id   AF-A0A1Z2XV86-F1
#
_cell.length_a   1.000
_cell.length_b   1.000
_cell.length_c   1.000
_cell.angle_alpha   90.00
_cell.angle_beta   90.00
_cell.angle_gamma   90.00
#
_symmetry.space_group_name_H-M   'P 1'
#
loop_
_entity.id
_entity.type
_entity.pdbx_description
1 polymer ?
#
loop_
_entity_poly.entity_id
_entity_poly.type
_entity_poly.pdbx_seq_one_letter_code
_entity_poly.pdbx_strand_id
1 'polypeptide(L)'
;MIEYKKISMERLNAELFSGFSRRQEVTKCWRREGGRWVVKDIAFVDDWDSGDHERVLRQLEGVLQRGGAVWGAFDGDTLKGFASVNGGLIGSREQYAVLRLWSRTRGIWRRSPAMCRGSIHYECIKVVQPNELLLCTITR
;
A
#
# COMPACT_ATOMS: atom_id res chain seq x y z
N MET A 1 -6.75 -2.67 19.51
CA MET A 1 -7.11 -1.35 18.90
C MET A 1 -6.03 -1.06 17.90
N ILE A 2 -6.37 -0.56 16.71
CA ILE A 2 -5.34 -0.29 15.69
C ILE A 2 -4.69 1.07 15.93
N GLU A 3 -3.37 1.06 16.11
CA GLU A 3 -2.53 2.25 16.23
C GLU A 3 -1.75 2.50 14.93
N TYR A 4 -1.71 3.75 14.48
CA TYR A 4 -0.94 4.15 13.30
C TYR A 4 0.35 4.83 13.71
N LYS A 5 1.49 4.28 13.28
CA LYS A 5 2.81 4.79 13.65
C LYS A 5 3.68 4.95 12.41
N LYS A 6 4.47 6.03 12.37
CA LYS A 6 5.51 6.20 11.34
C LYS A 6 6.59 5.14 11.57
N ILE A 7 7.05 4.51 10.49
CA ILE A 7 8.12 3.52 10.54
C ILE A 7 9.40 4.22 10.09
N SER A 8 10.42 4.18 10.94
CA SER A 8 11.75 4.72 10.64
C SER A 8 12.62 3.68 9.94
N MET A 9 13.76 4.11 9.41
CA MET A 9 14.69 3.24 8.70
C MET A 9 15.20 2.10 9.60
N GLU A 10 15.44 2.38 10.88
CA GLU A 10 15.97 1.43 11.86
C GLU A 10 14.95 0.35 12.23
N ARG A 11 13.65 0.65 12.07
CA ARG A 11 12.54 -0.25 12.39
C ARG A 11 12.08 -1.07 11.18
N LEU A 12 12.56 -0.75 9.97
CA LEU A 12 12.31 -1.56 8.76
C LEU A 12 13.26 -2.76 8.74
N ASN A 13 12.86 -3.85 9.37
CA ASN A 13 13.59 -5.12 9.34
C ASN A 13 12.64 -6.31 9.17
N ALA A 14 13.19 -7.51 9.02
CA ALA A 14 12.40 -8.74 8.86
C ALA A 14 11.48 -9.01 10.07
N GLU A 15 11.87 -8.62 11.28
CA GLU A 15 11.07 -8.81 12.49
C GLU A 15 9.77 -8.01 12.46
N LEU A 16 9.77 -6.83 11.81
CA LEU A 16 8.56 -6.04 11.59
C LEU A 16 7.47 -6.83 10.85
N PHE A 17 7.87 -7.73 9.96
CA PHE A 17 6.99 -8.59 9.16
C PHE A 17 6.73 -9.96 9.80
N SER A 18 7.34 -10.29 10.94
CA SER A 18 7.21 -11.61 11.58
C SER A 18 5.75 -11.99 11.89
N GLY A 19 4.93 -11.02 12.33
CA GLY A 19 3.49 -11.19 12.56
C GLY A 19 2.63 -10.76 11.37
N PHE A 20 3.24 -10.31 10.28
CA PHE A 20 2.55 -9.89 9.07
C PHE A 20 2.31 -11.10 8.16
N SER A 21 1.05 -11.42 7.91
CA SER A 21 0.67 -12.46 6.95
C SER A 21 -0.33 -11.86 5.97
N ARG A 22 -0.01 -11.91 4.67
CA ARG A 22 -0.94 -11.62 3.60
C ARG A 22 -1.22 -12.91 2.85
N ARG A 23 -2.36 -13.52 3.17
CA ARG A 23 -2.97 -14.60 2.42
C ARG A 23 -4.34 -14.12 1.97
N GLN A 24 -4.53 -13.94 0.68
CA GLN A 24 -5.83 -13.59 0.10
C GLN A 24 -6.25 -14.66 -0.89
N GLU A 25 -7.39 -15.29 -0.61
CA GLU A 25 -8.05 -16.15 -1.59
C GLU A 25 -8.76 -15.26 -2.60
N VAL A 26 -8.25 -15.25 -3.82
CA VAL A 26 -8.85 -14.54 -4.94
C VAL A 26 -9.66 -15.54 -5.73
N THR A 27 -10.98 -15.38 -5.69
CA THR A 27 -11.95 -16.20 -6.44
C THR A 27 -12.39 -15.55 -7.74
N LYS A 28 -12.21 -14.22 -7.88
CA LYS A 28 -12.57 -13.44 -9.06
C LYS A 28 -11.52 -12.39 -9.38
N CYS A 29 -11.19 -12.20 -10.65
CA CYS A 29 -10.35 -11.08 -11.08
C CYS A 29 -10.82 -10.44 -12.39
N TRP A 30 -10.45 -9.17 -12.57
CA TRP A 30 -10.61 -8.47 -13.83
C TRP A 30 -9.50 -8.87 -14.80
N ARG A 31 -9.87 -9.27 -16.01
CA ARG A 31 -8.95 -9.50 -17.14
C ARG A 31 -9.36 -8.62 -18.32
N ARG A 32 -8.38 -8.17 -19.09
CA ARG A 32 -8.61 -7.39 -20.30
C ARG A 32 -8.57 -8.33 -21.50
N GLU A 33 -9.73 -8.54 -22.14
CA GLU A 33 -9.89 -9.40 -23.31
C GLU A 33 -10.65 -8.67 -24.40
N GLY A 34 -10.14 -8.68 -25.63
CA GLY A 34 -10.80 -7.97 -26.75
C GLY A 34 -11.05 -6.49 -26.48
N GLY A 35 -10.17 -5.82 -25.72
CA GLY A 35 -10.30 -4.40 -25.37
C GLY A 35 -11.29 -4.07 -24.25
N ARG A 36 -11.99 -5.06 -23.67
CA ARG A 36 -12.94 -4.88 -22.56
C ARG A 36 -12.45 -5.56 -21.28
N TRP A 37 -12.85 -5.02 -20.14
CA TRP A 37 -12.68 -5.65 -18.85
C TRP A 37 -13.77 -6.69 -18.63
N VAL A 38 -13.39 -7.91 -18.29
CA VAL A 38 -14.29 -9.02 -17.94
C VAL A 38 -13.90 -9.59 -16.58
N VAL A 39 -14.90 -9.90 -15.74
CA VAL A 39 -14.66 -10.62 -14.48
C VAL A 39 -14.61 -12.10 -14.79
N LYS A 40 -13.51 -12.76 -14.40
CA LYS A 40 -13.38 -14.22 -14.49
C LYS A 40 -13.26 -14.82 -13.11
N ASP A 41 -13.86 -15.98 -12.95
CA ASP A 41 -13.57 -16.86 -11.82
C ASP A 41 -12.17 -17.43 -12.01
N ILE A 42 -11.31 -17.16 -11.03
CA ILE A 42 -9.97 -17.75 -10.94
C ILE A 42 -9.76 -18.15 -9.49
N ALA A 43 -9.05 -19.24 -9.23
CA ALA A 43 -8.68 -19.63 -7.87
C ALA A 43 -7.16 -19.51 -7.75
N PHE A 44 -6.68 -18.39 -7.20
CA PHE A 44 -5.30 -18.31 -6.75
C PHE A 44 -5.22 -17.71 -5.37
N VAL A 45 -4.24 -18.16 -4.61
CA VAL A 45 -3.93 -17.64 -3.29
C VAL A 45 -2.77 -16.68 -3.46
N ASP A 46 -2.99 -15.41 -3.12
CA ASP A 46 -1.93 -14.43 -2.98
C ASP A 46 -1.36 -14.59 -1.57
N ASP A 47 -0.38 -15.49 -1.44
CA ASP A 47 0.30 -15.83 -0.19
C ASP A 47 1.74 -15.33 -0.26
N TRP A 48 2.11 -14.53 0.73
CA TRP A 48 3.43 -13.91 0.79
C TRP A 48 4.44 -14.84 1.43
N ASP A 49 5.54 -15.06 0.73
CA ASP A 49 6.70 -15.77 1.28
C ASP A 49 7.73 -14.79 1.88
N SER A 50 8.81 -15.33 2.43
CA SER A 50 9.91 -14.53 2.98
C SER A 50 10.62 -13.67 1.92
N GLY A 51 10.68 -14.14 0.67
CA GLY A 51 11.27 -13.39 -0.43
C GLY A 51 10.45 -12.15 -0.82
N ASP A 52 9.12 -12.26 -0.75
CA ASP A 52 8.22 -11.11 -0.90
C ASP A 52 8.42 -10.08 0.22
N HIS A 53 8.58 -10.52 1.46
CA HIS A 53 8.88 -9.63 2.58
C HIS A 53 10.20 -8.86 2.37
N GLU A 54 11.26 -9.54 1.97
CA GLU A 54 12.54 -8.90 1.66
C GLU A 54 12.44 -7.91 0.50
N ARG A 55 11.73 -8.28 -0.57
CA ARG A 55 11.52 -7.39 -1.72
C ARG A 55 10.81 -6.11 -1.30
N VAL A 56 9.81 -6.24 -0.43
CA VAL A 56 9.02 -5.10 0.07
C VAL A 56 9.85 -4.25 1.03
N LEU A 57 10.65 -4.86 1.91
CA LEU A 57 11.62 -4.16 2.75
C LEU A 57 12.54 -3.27 1.92
N ARG A 58 13.22 -3.83 0.92
CA ARG A 58 14.09 -3.07 0.00
C ARG A 58 13.36 -1.93 -0.70
N GLN A 59 12.10 -2.14 -1.08
CA GLN A 59 11.28 -1.08 -1.67
C GLN A 59 10.99 0.06 -0.68
N LEU A 60 10.63 -0.26 0.56
CA LEU A 60 10.33 0.71 1.61
C LEU A 60 11.57 1.48 2.07
N GLU A 61 12.71 0.82 2.19
CA GLU A 61 14.01 1.44 2.42
C GLU A 61 14.31 2.50 1.35
N GLY A 62 14.13 2.14 0.07
CA GLY A 62 14.28 3.09 -1.03
C GLY A 62 13.30 4.26 -0.96
N VAL A 63 12.08 4.06 -0.43
CA VAL A 63 11.13 5.17 -0.20
C VAL A 63 11.68 6.15 0.83
N LEU A 64 12.17 5.65 1.97
CA LEU A 64 12.73 6.50 3.03
C LEU A 64 13.99 7.23 2.57
N GLN A 65 14.89 6.55 1.85
CA GLN A 65 16.12 7.15 1.30
C GLN A 65 15.84 8.30 0.34
N ARG A 66 14.73 8.24 -0.41
CA ARG A 66 14.31 9.31 -1.34
C ARG A 66 13.47 10.41 -0.66
N GLY A 67 13.48 10.48 0.67
CA GLY A 67 12.72 11.48 1.44
C GLY A 67 11.21 11.19 1.54
N GLY A 68 10.78 9.96 1.25
CA GLY A 68 9.41 9.53 1.44
C GLY A 68 9.06 9.19 2.89
N ALA A 69 7.85 8.69 3.10
CA ALA A 69 7.37 8.29 4.42
C ALA A 69 6.70 6.92 4.38
N VAL A 70 6.87 6.15 5.45
CA VAL A 70 6.21 4.85 5.64
C VAL A 70 5.45 4.86 6.96
N TRP A 71 4.24 4.33 6.94
CA TRP A 71 3.34 4.22 8.09
C TRP A 71 2.88 2.78 8.25
N GLY A 72 2.82 2.30 9.50
CA GLY A 72 2.29 1.00 9.85
C GLY A 72 1.01 1.11 10.66
N ALA A 73 0.09 0.18 10.45
CA ALA A 73 -1.09 -0.05 11.25
C ALA A 73 -0.84 -1.26 12.16
N PHE A 74 -0.78 -1.04 13.47
CA PHE A 74 -0.37 -2.01 14.47
C PHE A 74 -1.54 -2.40 15.37
N ASP A 75 -1.67 -3.69 15.66
CA ASP A 75 -2.53 -4.20 16.72
C ASP A 75 -1.62 -4.79 17.80
N GLY A 76 -1.39 -4.03 18.88
CA GLY A 76 -0.27 -4.27 19.78
C GLY A 76 1.07 -4.09 19.04
N ASP A 77 1.93 -5.10 19.09
CA ASP A 77 3.21 -5.13 18.36
C ASP A 77 3.11 -5.74 16.96
N THR A 78 1.94 -6.25 16.58
CA THR A 78 1.76 -6.93 15.29
C THR A 78 1.39 -5.95 14.19
N LEU A 79 2.19 -5.90 13.12
CA LEU A 79 1.86 -5.15 11.91
C LEU A 79 0.69 -5.81 11.16
N LYS A 80 -0.41 -5.08 10.96
CA LYS A 80 -1.61 -5.53 10.20
C LYS A 80 -1.69 -4.95 8.79
N GLY A 81 -0.93 -3.90 8.53
CA GLY A 81 -0.81 -3.26 7.22
C GLY A 81 0.16 -2.07 7.27
N PHE A 82 0.58 -1.60 6.11
CA PHE A 82 1.44 -0.44 5.98
C PHE A 82 1.05 0.40 4.76
N ALA A 83 1.48 1.65 4.73
CA ALA A 83 1.35 2.54 3.60
C ALA A 83 2.64 3.32 3.41
N SER A 84 3.01 3.62 2.16
CA SER A 84 4.20 4.38 1.82
C SER A 84 3.86 5.52 0.86
N VAL A 85 4.41 6.70 1.11
CA VAL A 85 4.36 7.85 0.20
C VAL A 85 5.76 8.07 -0.33
N ASN A 86 5.93 8.02 -1.66
CA ASN A 86 7.23 8.28 -2.30
C ASN A 86 7.63 9.75 -2.13
N GLY A 87 8.91 10.01 -1.86
CA GLY A 87 9.42 11.39 -1.76
C GLY A 87 9.64 12.08 -3.12
N GLY A 88 9.77 11.30 -4.20
CA GLY A 88 9.80 11.84 -5.56
C GLY A 88 8.41 12.30 -5.99
N LEU A 89 8.22 13.61 -6.08
CA LEU A 89 6.99 14.21 -6.56
C LEU A 89 6.87 14.06 -8.09
N ILE A 90 5.63 13.93 -8.58
CA ILE A 90 5.31 13.75 -9.99
C ILE A 90 4.24 14.76 -10.44
N GLY A 91 4.09 14.89 -11.76
CA GLY A 91 3.16 15.84 -12.38
C GLY A 91 3.88 17.08 -12.92
N SER A 92 3.17 17.86 -13.74
CA SER A 92 3.73 19.03 -14.42
C SER A 92 4.20 20.15 -13.49
N ARG A 93 3.84 20.11 -12.21
CA ARG A 93 4.19 21.06 -11.15
C ARG A 93 4.65 20.34 -9.87
N GLU A 94 5.10 19.09 -9.98
CA GLU A 94 5.52 18.29 -8.82
C GLU A 94 4.43 18.21 -7.71
N GLN A 95 3.16 18.19 -8.12
CA GLN A 95 2.03 18.36 -7.21
C GLN A 95 1.45 17.04 -6.67
N TYR A 96 2.02 15.90 -7.06
CA TYR A 96 1.54 14.59 -6.65
C TYR A 96 2.66 13.75 -6.03
N ALA A 97 2.32 12.95 -5.03
CA ALA A 97 3.17 11.90 -4.50
C ALA A 97 2.49 10.54 -4.72
N VAL A 98 3.30 9.51 -5.01
CA VAL A 98 2.76 8.16 -5.19
C VAL A 98 2.53 7.52 -3.82
N LEU A 99 1.29 7.12 -3.56
CA LEU A 99 0.90 6.36 -2.38
C LEU A 99 0.74 4.88 -2.74
N ARG A 100 1.30 4.03 -1.90
CA ARG A 100 1.03 2.59 -1.91
C ARG A 100 0.46 2.17 -0.58
N LEU A 101 -0.64 1.42 -0.60
CA LEU A 101 -1.22 0.81 0.59
C LEU A 101 -1.12 -0.71 0.51
N TRP A 102 -0.86 -1.29 1.67
CA TRP A 102 -0.74 -2.71 1.85
C TRP A 102 -1.46 -3.12 3.13
N SER A 103 -2.62 -3.77 3.03
CA SER A 103 -3.33 -4.24 4.23
C SER A 103 -4.10 -5.52 3.94
N ARG A 104 -4.20 -6.38 4.96
CA ARG A 104 -5.00 -7.61 4.89
C ARG A 104 -6.50 -7.32 5.08
N THR A 105 -6.83 -6.37 5.94
CA THR A 105 -8.20 -6.22 6.46
C THR A 105 -8.96 -5.14 5.69
N ARG A 106 -10.09 -5.52 5.09
CA ARG A 106 -11.09 -4.57 4.59
C ARG A 106 -11.45 -3.60 5.72
N GLY A 107 -11.00 -2.35 5.63
CA GLY A 107 -11.40 -1.31 6.56
C GLY A 107 -10.40 -0.91 7.64
N ILE A 108 -9.13 -1.34 7.60
CA ILE A 108 -8.10 -0.68 8.42
C ILE A 108 -8.05 0.81 8.06
N TRP A 109 -8.00 1.15 6.77
CA TRP A 109 -7.92 2.54 6.30
C TRP A 109 -9.30 3.18 6.01
N ARG A 110 -10.40 2.70 6.62
CA ARG A 110 -11.79 3.06 6.23
C ARG A 110 -12.27 4.48 6.58
N ARG A 111 -11.43 5.34 7.13
CA ARG A 111 -11.78 6.75 7.41
C ARG A 111 -11.49 7.72 6.26
N SER A 112 -11.25 7.21 5.05
CA SER A 112 -11.35 8.00 3.80
C SER A 112 -12.31 7.31 2.81
N PRO A 113 -13.25 8.03 2.16
CA PRO A 113 -14.39 7.42 1.47
C PRO A 113 -14.09 6.68 0.16
N ALA A 114 -12.83 6.55 -0.24
CA ALA A 114 -12.46 6.25 -1.63
C ALA A 114 -11.67 4.94 -1.81
N MET A 115 -11.82 3.93 -0.96
CA MET A 115 -11.10 2.66 -1.16
C MET A 115 -11.92 1.43 -0.81
N CYS A 116 -12.42 0.73 -1.84
CA CYS A 116 -12.59 -0.73 -1.84
C CYS A 116 -13.03 -1.22 -3.23
N ARG A 117 -12.13 -1.90 -3.96
CA ARG A 117 -12.39 -3.23 -4.53
C ARG A 117 -11.11 -3.78 -5.17
N GLY A 118 -10.52 -4.76 -4.48
CA GLY A 118 -9.54 -5.75 -4.95
C GLY A 118 -8.78 -5.43 -6.24
N SER A 119 -7.71 -4.67 -6.12
CA SER A 119 -6.54 -4.64 -7.01
C SER A 119 -5.52 -3.74 -6.33
N ILE A 120 -4.23 -4.01 -6.49
CA ILE A 120 -3.17 -3.08 -6.08
C ILE A 120 -3.32 -1.85 -6.99
N HIS A 121 -4.14 -0.89 -6.58
CA HIS A 121 -4.25 0.39 -7.25
C HIS A 121 -3.16 1.29 -6.71
N TYR A 122 -2.24 1.69 -7.59
CA TYR A 122 -1.36 2.82 -7.35
C TYR A 122 -2.26 4.06 -7.26
N GLU A 123 -2.43 4.60 -6.06
CA GLU A 123 -3.14 5.85 -5.86
C GLU A 123 -2.11 6.98 -5.75
N CYS A 124 -2.41 8.15 -6.32
CA CYS A 124 -1.51 9.30 -6.28
C CYS A 124 -2.13 10.38 -5.42
N ILE A 125 -1.52 10.70 -4.29
CA ILE A 125 -2.00 11.78 -3.42
C ILE A 125 -1.61 13.12 -4.03
N LYS A 126 -2.52 14.09 -4.05
CA LYS A 126 -2.17 15.48 -4.33
C LYS A 126 -1.60 16.12 -3.07
N VAL A 127 -0.39 16.66 -3.18
CA VAL A 127 0.26 17.38 -2.09
C VAL A 127 -0.33 18.80 -2.08
N VAL A 128 -1.06 19.15 -1.02
CA VAL A 128 -1.68 20.49 -0.89
C VAL A 128 -0.77 21.43 -0.09
N GLN A 129 -0.03 20.89 0.88
CA GLN A 129 1.05 21.54 1.63
C GLN A 129 2.11 20.48 2.03
N PRO A 130 3.35 20.84 2.46
CA PRO A 130 4.39 19.85 2.83
C PRO A 130 3.95 18.80 3.86
N ASN A 131 2.96 19.12 4.69
CA ASN A 131 2.42 18.25 5.74
C ASN A 131 0.92 17.93 5.57
N GLU A 132 0.30 18.32 4.46
CA GLU A 132 -1.14 18.15 4.23
C GLU A 132 -1.38 17.36 2.93
N LEU A 133 -1.80 16.11 3.11
CA LEU A 133 -1.97 15.11 2.06
C LEU A 133 -3.46 14.96 1.73
N LEU A 134 -3.85 15.27 0.49
CA LEU A 134 -5.23 15.08 0.02
C LEU A 134 -5.26 13.88 -0.93
N LEU A 135 -5.95 12.81 -0.51
CA LEU A 135 -6.04 11.57 -1.28
C LEU A 135 -6.79 11.86 -2.59
N CYS A 136 -6.09 11.75 -3.73
CA CYS A 136 -6.70 11.85 -5.04
C CYS A 136 -6.64 10.50 -5.74
N THR A 137 -7.77 9.97 -6.16
CA THR A 137 -7.80 8.82 -7.06
C THR A 137 -7.59 9.34 -8.48
N ILE A 138 -6.40 9.14 -9.07
CA ILE A 138 -6.21 9.38 -10.51
C ILE A 138 -6.86 8.21 -11.24
N THR A 139 -8.15 8.32 -11.51
CA THR A 139 -8.82 7.46 -12.49
C THR A 139 -8.45 7.96 -13.88
N ARG A 140 -7.66 7.19 -14.62
CA ARG A 140 -7.60 7.31 -16.09
C ARG A 140 -8.77 6.54 -16.70
#